data_AF-A0A370I4N4-F1
#
_entry.id   AF-A0A370I4N4-F1
#
_cell.length_a   1.000
_cell.length_b   1.000
_cell.length_c   1.000
_cell.angle_alpha   90.00
_cell.angle_beta   90.00
_cell.angle_gamma   90.00
#
_symmetry.space_group_name_H-M   'P 1'
#
loop_
_entity.id
_entity.type
_entity.pdbx_description
1 polymer ?
#
loop_
_entity_poly.entity_id
_entity_poly.type
_entity_poly.pdbx_seq_one_letter_code
_entity_poly.pdbx_strand_id
1 'polypeptide(L)'
;MMIEGRVVRALSGGARIEFRSGPGDPIAVAEREKAAAPGRRFPIPLGRAKTRVDTHLITYTDGYRVRIRSSGDAPTALETVTGTRTGLILVTDTATAVSITAGTLCHFVPHPEEPRTPEVFRLLILDLFGKEMGRLSLIRTPEGWSRRGDELADNHLWWDRTGQSLPVPILGTRLAIGRRIDRDERDALLAACVDMALGLRPYITELKCLDG
;
A
#
# COMPACT_ATOMS: atom_id res chain seq x y z
N MET A 1 -2.99 -2.08 -16.83
CA MET A 1 -4.01 -2.28 -15.77
C MET A 1 -3.87 -1.16 -14.75
N MET A 2 -4.99 -0.58 -14.31
CA MET A 2 -4.98 0.42 -13.24
C MET A 2 -5.73 -0.13 -12.03
N ILE A 3 -5.20 0.09 -10.83
CA ILE A 3 -5.84 -0.20 -9.55
C ILE A 3 -5.83 1.08 -8.74
N GLU A 4 -6.98 1.52 -8.29
CA GLU A 4 -7.12 2.68 -7.42
C GLU A 4 -7.54 2.21 -6.02
N GLY A 5 -6.81 2.66 -5.00
CA GLY A 5 -7.10 2.41 -3.59
C GLY A 5 -7.58 3.68 -2.91
N ARG A 6 -8.82 3.75 -2.43
CA ARG A 6 -9.35 4.95 -1.75
C ARG A 6 -9.43 4.72 -0.25
N VAL A 7 -8.82 5.62 0.53
CA VAL A 7 -8.96 5.62 1.99
C VAL A 7 -10.32 6.19 2.36
N VAL A 8 -11.10 5.41 3.08
CA VAL A 8 -12.44 5.76 3.57
C VAL A 8 -12.53 5.47 5.07
N ARG A 9 -13.51 6.08 5.74
CA ARG A 9 -13.81 5.75 7.13
C ARG A 9 -14.45 4.37 7.19
N ALA A 10 -13.87 3.47 7.98
CA ALA A 10 -14.47 2.20 8.32
C ALA A 10 -15.65 2.41 9.28
N LEU A 11 -16.66 1.54 9.22
CA LEU A 11 -17.79 1.54 10.15
C LEU A 11 -17.35 1.40 11.61
N SER A 12 -16.20 0.77 11.84
CA SER A 12 -15.56 0.61 13.14
C SER A 12 -14.88 1.89 13.68
N GLY A 13 -14.94 3.00 12.94
CA GLY A 13 -14.34 4.29 13.31
C GLY A 13 -12.88 4.47 12.89
N GLY A 14 -12.22 3.43 12.36
CA GLY A 14 -10.87 3.50 11.80
C GLY A 14 -10.83 3.93 10.33
N ALA A 15 -9.64 3.98 9.73
CA ALA A 15 -9.48 4.08 8.29
C ALA A 15 -9.45 2.67 7.65
N ARG A 16 -10.02 2.55 6.45
CA ARG A 16 -9.86 1.39 5.56
C ARG A 16 -9.54 1.89 4.16
N ILE A 17 -8.92 1.06 3.33
CA ILE A 17 -8.69 1.35 1.92
C ILE A 17 -9.49 0.37 1.05
N GLU A 18 -10.22 0.89 0.07
CA GLU A 18 -10.96 0.10 -0.92
C GLU A 18 -10.24 0.13 -2.26
N PHE A 19 -9.88 -1.04 -2.78
CA PHE A 19 -9.20 -1.20 -4.07
C PHE A 19 -10.17 -1.58 -5.18
N ARG A 20 -10.06 -0.92 -6.33
CA ARG A 20 -10.91 -1.15 -7.51
C ARG A 20 -10.08 -1.03 -8.81
N SER A 21 -10.41 -1.80 -9.84
CA SER A 21 -9.80 -1.70 -11.18
C SER A 21 -10.56 -0.76 -12.12
N GLY A 22 -11.77 -0.36 -11.73
CA GLY A 22 -12.63 0.54 -12.48
C GLY A 22 -14.03 0.63 -11.88
N PRO A 23 -14.93 1.44 -12.48
CA PRO A 23 -16.32 1.57 -12.04
C PRO A 23 -17.01 0.21 -11.90
N GLY A 24 -17.48 -0.09 -10.69
CA GLY A 24 -18.19 -1.35 -10.40
C GLY A 24 -17.30 -2.59 -10.31
N ASP A 25 -15.98 -2.46 -10.35
CA ASP A 25 -15.04 -3.59 -10.33
C ASP A 25 -14.18 -3.61 -9.05
N PRO A 26 -14.73 -4.07 -7.91
CA PRO A 26 -14.00 -4.16 -6.65
C PRO A 26 -12.96 -5.28 -6.69
N ILE A 27 -11.76 -4.99 -6.15
CA ILE A 27 -10.66 -5.96 -6.05
C ILE A 27 -10.50 -6.47 -4.62
N ALA A 28 -10.37 -5.54 -3.68
CA ALA A 28 -10.09 -5.87 -2.28
C ALA A 28 -10.45 -4.71 -1.35
N VAL A 29 -10.56 -5.02 -0.06
CA VAL A 29 -10.66 -4.03 1.02
C VAL A 29 -9.57 -4.35 2.03
N ALA A 30 -8.88 -3.33 2.53
CA ALA A 30 -7.93 -3.49 3.62
C ALA A 30 -8.26 -2.59 4.80
N GLU A 31 -8.20 -3.15 5.99
CA GLU A 31 -8.46 -2.43 7.24
C GLU A 31 -7.49 -2.90 8.33
N ARG A 32 -7.38 -2.11 9.40
CA ARG A 32 -6.59 -2.50 10.56
C ARG A 32 -7.21 -3.73 11.21
N GLU A 33 -6.42 -4.79 11.36
CA GLU A 33 -6.85 -5.97 12.12
C GLU A 33 -6.99 -5.56 13.59
N LYS A 34 -8.18 -5.79 14.17
CA LYS A 34 -8.36 -5.59 15.61
C LYS A 34 -7.35 -6.48 16.33
N ALA A 35 -6.65 -5.92 17.31
CA ALA A 35 -5.74 -6.71 18.14
C ALA A 35 -6.48 -7.94 18.64
N ALA A 36 -5.93 -9.13 18.40
CA ALA A 36 -6.50 -10.36 18.94
C ALA A 36 -6.66 -10.21 20.46
N ALA A 37 -7.74 -10.76 21.01
CA ALA A 37 -7.98 -10.79 22.45
C ALA A 37 -6.71 -11.25 23.20
N PRO A 38 -6.46 -10.72 24.41
CA PRO A 38 -5.21 -10.95 25.14
C PRO A 38 -5.05 -12.42 25.53
N GLY A 39 -4.47 -13.23 24.64
CA GLY A 39 -4.32 -14.67 24.84
C GLY A 39 -3.17 -15.33 24.07
N ARG A 40 -2.66 -14.72 23.00
CA ARG A 40 -1.52 -15.26 22.24
C ARG A 40 -0.26 -14.44 22.51
N ARG A 41 0.33 -14.64 23.68
CA ARG A 41 1.65 -14.11 24.04
C ARG A 41 2.72 -14.83 23.21
N PHE A 42 3.22 -14.19 22.16
CA PHE A 42 4.55 -14.54 21.67
C PHE A 42 5.57 -14.15 22.76
N PRO A 43 6.57 -14.99 23.08
CA PRO A 43 7.62 -14.62 24.00
C PRO A 43 8.42 -13.46 23.39
N ILE A 44 8.26 -12.26 23.95
CA ILE A 44 9.09 -11.10 23.62
C ILE A 44 10.29 -11.15 24.57
N PRO A 45 11.54 -11.24 24.08
CA PRO A 45 12.71 -11.13 24.93
C PRO A 45 12.73 -9.75 25.59
N LEU A 46 12.93 -9.73 26.92
CA LEU A 46 13.03 -8.52 27.72
C LEU A 46 14.09 -7.56 27.14
N GLY A 47 13.71 -6.29 26.91
CA GLY A 47 14.68 -5.19 26.81
C GLY A 47 14.57 -4.24 25.62
N ARG A 48 13.73 -4.50 24.61
CA ARG A 48 13.48 -3.52 23.53
C ARG A 48 12.16 -2.78 23.76
N ALA A 49 12.18 -1.46 23.63
CA ALA A 49 10.99 -0.62 23.61
C ALA A 49 9.93 -1.29 22.71
N LYS A 50 8.68 -1.38 23.18
CA LYS A 50 7.57 -1.98 22.41
C LYS A 50 7.34 -1.17 21.14
N THR A 51 8.05 -1.50 20.06
CA THR A 51 7.71 -0.99 18.73
C THR A 51 6.29 -1.47 18.43
N ARG A 52 5.38 -0.52 18.22
CA ARG A 52 4.00 -0.82 17.88
C ARG A 52 4.00 -1.58 16.56
N VAL A 53 3.51 -2.82 16.58
CA VAL A 53 3.27 -3.58 15.36
C VAL A 53 1.89 -3.17 14.85
N ASP A 54 1.85 -2.57 13.67
CA ASP A 54 0.60 -2.32 12.97
C ASP A 54 0.29 -3.53 12.09
N THR A 55 -0.96 -3.99 12.17
CA THR A 55 -1.43 -5.14 11.42
C THR A 55 -2.66 -4.74 10.61
N HIS A 56 -2.59 -4.97 9.31
CA HIS A 56 -3.68 -4.72 8.38
C HIS A 56 -4.05 -6.04 7.69
N LEU A 57 -5.30 -6.16 7.28
CA LEU A 57 -5.83 -7.35 6.62
C LEU A 57 -6.47 -6.95 5.30
N ILE A 58 -5.87 -7.35 4.19
CA ILE A 58 -6.45 -7.29 2.86
C ILE A 58 -7.41 -8.47 2.72
N THR A 59 -8.66 -8.19 2.34
CA THR A 59 -9.66 -9.18 1.97
C THR A 59 -10.06 -8.94 0.52
N TYR A 60 -9.76 -9.90 -0.35
CA TYR A 60 -10.10 -9.86 -1.76
C TYR A 60 -11.55 -10.29 -2.01
N THR A 61 -12.08 -9.95 -3.18
CA THR A 61 -13.45 -10.32 -3.58
C THR A 61 -13.67 -11.83 -3.74
N ASP A 62 -12.60 -12.59 -4.01
CA ASP A 62 -12.60 -14.06 -4.02
C ASP A 62 -12.56 -14.69 -2.61
N GLY A 63 -12.52 -13.87 -1.55
CA GLY A 63 -12.44 -14.30 -0.16
C GLY A 63 -11.04 -14.66 0.32
N TYR A 64 -10.02 -14.62 -0.54
CA TYR A 64 -8.63 -14.78 -0.11
C TYR A 64 -8.18 -13.57 0.72
N ARG A 65 -7.29 -13.81 1.68
CA ARG A 65 -6.93 -12.82 2.70
C ARG A 65 -5.42 -12.83 2.96
N VAL A 66 -4.86 -11.63 2.98
CA VAL A 66 -3.44 -11.36 3.25
C VAL A 66 -3.32 -10.42 4.43
N ARG A 67 -2.55 -10.83 5.43
CA ARG A 67 -2.17 -10.03 6.58
C ARG A 67 -0.86 -9.33 6.29
N ILE A 68 -0.82 -8.05 6.61
CA ILE A 68 0.35 -7.18 6.52
C ILE A 68 0.75 -6.84 7.95
N ARG A 69 2.03 -7.03 8.28
CA ARG A 69 2.61 -6.63 9.57
C ARG A 69 3.78 -5.70 9.35
N SER A 70 3.68 -4.48 9.87
CA SER A 70 4.75 -3.49 9.84
C SER A 70 5.09 -3.04 11.27
N SER A 71 6.37 -2.73 11.51
CA SER A 71 6.87 -2.38 12.85
C SER A 71 8.16 -1.58 12.76
N GLY A 72 8.07 -0.26 12.92
CA GLY A 72 9.24 0.64 12.85
C GLY A 72 10.06 0.39 11.59
N ASP A 73 11.37 0.17 11.76
CA ASP A 73 12.29 -0.07 10.65
C ASP A 73 12.34 -1.53 10.16
N ALA A 74 11.64 -2.47 10.82
CA ALA A 74 11.67 -3.88 10.43
C ALA A 74 10.89 -4.12 9.12
N PRO A 75 11.30 -5.04 8.22
CA PRO A 75 10.59 -5.32 6.97
C PRO A 75 9.08 -5.53 7.17
N THR A 76 8.28 -5.06 6.21
CA THR A 76 6.83 -5.34 6.20
C THR A 76 6.61 -6.79 5.79
N ALA A 77 6.02 -7.59 6.67
CA ALA A 77 5.74 -8.99 6.38
C ALA A 77 4.36 -9.18 5.77
N LEU A 78 4.29 -10.00 4.72
CA LEU A 78 3.06 -10.48 4.11
C LEU A 78 2.83 -11.93 4.53
N GLU A 79 1.66 -12.21 5.09
CA GLU A 79 1.29 -13.52 5.62
C GLU A 79 -0.12 -13.88 5.17
N THR A 80 -0.35 -15.15 4.88
CA THR A 80 -1.72 -15.70 4.83
C THR A 80 -2.39 -15.61 6.21
N VAL A 81 -3.71 -15.76 6.26
CA VAL A 81 -4.44 -15.74 7.55
C VAL A 81 -4.01 -16.84 8.52
N THR A 82 -3.51 -17.97 8.03
CA THR A 82 -2.96 -19.08 8.83
C THR A 82 -1.57 -18.78 9.39
N GLY A 83 -0.94 -17.68 8.99
CA GLY A 83 0.38 -17.25 9.46
C GLY A 83 1.55 -17.72 8.58
N THR A 84 1.29 -18.39 7.45
CA THR A 84 2.34 -18.71 6.48
C THR A 84 2.77 -17.42 5.79
N ARG A 85 4.06 -17.10 5.90
CA ARG A 85 4.65 -15.94 5.23
C ARG A 85 4.73 -16.17 3.72
N THR A 86 4.30 -15.20 2.93
CA THR A 86 4.29 -15.25 1.46
C THR A 86 5.31 -14.29 0.86
N GLY A 87 5.60 -13.19 1.56
CA GLY A 87 6.59 -12.20 1.09
C GLY A 87 7.02 -11.22 2.17
N LEU A 88 7.95 -10.36 1.77
CA LEU A 88 8.46 -9.26 2.58
C LEU A 88 8.59 -8.01 1.71
N ILE A 89 8.46 -6.84 2.32
CA ILE A 89 8.89 -5.58 1.74
C ILE A 89 10.02 -5.04 2.60
N LEU A 90 11.22 -5.03 2.04
CA LEU A 90 12.42 -4.49 2.65
C LEU A 90 12.41 -2.99 2.42
N VAL A 91 12.40 -2.19 3.50
CA VAL A 91 12.36 -0.73 3.42
C VAL A 91 13.68 -0.17 3.94
N THR A 92 14.41 0.53 3.08
CA THR A 92 15.65 1.24 3.43
C THR A 92 15.61 2.68 2.91
N ASP A 93 16.44 3.02 1.92
CA ASP A 93 16.37 4.28 1.16
C ASP A 93 15.37 4.18 0.00
N THR A 94 15.22 2.96 -0.52
CA THR A 94 14.15 2.53 -1.44
C THR A 94 13.46 1.31 -0.81
N ALA A 95 12.36 0.88 -1.40
CA ALA A 95 11.68 -0.34 -0.95
C ALA A 95 11.79 -1.45 -2.00
N THR A 96 11.95 -2.69 -1.55
CA THR A 96 11.99 -3.87 -2.43
C THR A 96 11.03 -4.93 -1.93
N ALA A 97 10.11 -5.35 -2.80
CA ALA A 97 9.23 -6.48 -2.51
C ALA A 97 9.91 -7.79 -2.94
N VAL A 98 9.88 -8.77 -2.04
CA VAL A 98 10.40 -10.12 -2.27
C VAL A 98 9.32 -11.15 -1.94
N SER A 99 9.13 -12.12 -2.83
CA SER A 99 8.40 -13.35 -2.56
C SER A 99 9.32 -14.35 -1.87
N ILE A 100 8.78 -15.15 -0.95
CA ILE A 100 9.54 -16.23 -0.31
C ILE A 100 9.94 -17.32 -1.31
N THR A 101 9.16 -17.50 -2.37
CA THR A 101 9.36 -18.58 -3.35
C THR A 101 10.00 -18.08 -4.65
N ALA A 102 9.71 -16.86 -5.07
CA ALA A 102 10.12 -16.34 -6.38
C ALA A 102 11.29 -15.32 -6.32
N GLY A 103 11.76 -14.95 -5.12
CA GLY A 103 12.81 -13.94 -4.97
C GLY A 103 12.28 -12.52 -5.17
N THR A 104 13.07 -11.64 -5.78
CA THR A 104 12.68 -10.23 -5.99
C THR A 104 11.51 -10.11 -6.95
N LEU A 105 10.45 -9.45 -6.51
CA LEU A 105 9.28 -9.15 -7.34
C LEU A 105 9.43 -7.79 -8.01
N CYS A 106 9.70 -6.75 -7.21
CA CYS A 106 9.81 -5.38 -7.70
C CYS A 106 10.57 -4.46 -6.74
N HIS A 107 11.01 -3.32 -7.27
CA HIS A 107 11.57 -2.21 -6.53
C HIS A 107 10.66 -0.98 -6.63
N PHE A 108 10.53 -0.25 -5.53
CA PHE A 108 9.87 1.04 -5.46
C PHE A 108 10.93 2.12 -5.30
N VAL A 109 11.03 3.01 -6.29
CA VAL A 109 12.00 4.10 -6.31
C VAL A 109 11.29 5.43 -6.55
N PRO A 110 11.89 6.56 -6.14
CA PRO A 110 11.36 7.89 -6.49
C PRO A 110 11.23 8.03 -8.01
N HIS A 111 10.17 8.69 -8.49
CA HIS A 111 10.10 9.01 -9.92
C HIS A 111 11.23 10.00 -10.28
N PRO A 112 12.09 9.72 -11.26
CA PRO A 112 13.29 10.53 -11.53
C PRO A 112 12.97 11.92 -12.10
N GLU A 113 11.91 12.03 -12.88
CA GLU A 113 11.59 13.25 -13.64
C GLU A 113 10.35 14.00 -13.12
N GLU A 114 9.54 13.37 -12.28
CA GLU A 114 8.27 13.98 -11.85
C GLU A 114 8.46 14.65 -10.50
N PRO A 115 8.29 15.98 -10.43
CA PRO A 115 8.53 16.70 -9.20
C PRO A 115 7.53 16.24 -8.15
N ARG A 116 8.03 16.08 -6.92
CA ARG A 116 7.20 15.95 -5.72
C ARG A 116 6.26 17.14 -5.64
N THR A 117 4.98 16.86 -5.48
CA THR A 117 3.98 17.91 -5.24
C THR A 117 3.29 17.67 -3.90
N PRO A 118 2.77 18.72 -3.24
CA PRO A 118 1.97 18.55 -2.03
C PRO A 118 0.77 17.62 -2.23
N GLU A 119 0.20 17.60 -3.44
CA GLU A 119 -1.03 16.88 -3.78
C GLU A 119 -0.80 15.38 -4.04
N VAL A 120 0.35 15.03 -4.62
CA VAL A 120 0.66 13.66 -5.04
C VAL A 120 2.17 13.37 -4.98
N PHE A 121 2.49 12.19 -4.45
CA PHE A 121 3.81 11.57 -4.57
C PHE A 121 3.77 10.49 -5.62
N ARG A 122 4.84 10.39 -6.43
CA ARG A 122 4.94 9.36 -7.46
C ARG A 122 6.21 8.54 -7.26
N LEU A 123 6.01 7.24 -7.38
CA LEU A 123 7.04 6.23 -7.33
C LEU A 123 7.03 5.48 -8.66
N LEU A 124 8.22 5.14 -9.12
CA LEU A 124 8.41 4.20 -10.21
C LEU A 124 8.52 2.79 -9.63
N ILE A 125 7.87 1.83 -10.30
CA ILE A 125 7.94 0.41 -9.94
C ILE A 125 8.79 -0.27 -11.00
N LEU A 126 9.95 -0.77 -10.58
CA LEU A 126 10.89 -1.49 -11.42
C LEU A 126 10.73 -2.99 -11.20
N ASP A 127 10.90 -3.79 -12.26
CA ASP A 127 11.07 -5.23 -12.14
C ASP A 127 12.44 -5.61 -11.58
N LEU A 128 12.68 -6.92 -11.44
CA LEU A 128 13.94 -7.45 -10.90
C LEU A 128 15.18 -7.11 -11.74
N PHE A 129 15.00 -6.67 -13.00
CA PHE A 129 16.08 -6.24 -13.89
C PHE A 129 16.23 -4.71 -13.93
N GLY A 130 15.45 -3.98 -13.14
CA GLY A 130 15.47 -2.52 -13.11
C GLY A 130 14.66 -1.86 -14.23
N LYS A 131 13.84 -2.61 -14.98
CA LYS A 131 12.98 -2.05 -16.03
C LYS A 131 11.65 -1.59 -15.43
N GLU A 132 11.15 -0.44 -15.89
CA GLU A 132 9.81 0.03 -15.49
C GLU A 132 8.74 -1.02 -15.80
N MET A 133 8.03 -1.44 -14.75
CA MET A 133 6.82 -2.27 -14.86
C MET A 133 5.55 -1.44 -14.64
N GLY A 134 5.67 -0.32 -13.93
CA GLY A 134 4.53 0.52 -13.60
C GLY A 134 4.88 1.67 -12.67
N ARG A 135 3.84 2.34 -12.19
CA ARG A 135 3.91 3.55 -11.39
C ARG A 135 2.92 3.47 -10.23
N LEU A 136 3.30 4.06 -9.11
CA LEU A 136 2.44 4.23 -7.94
C LEU A 136 2.35 5.70 -7.57
N SER A 137 1.14 6.21 -7.50
CA SER A 137 0.84 7.54 -6.96
C SER A 137 0.25 7.41 -5.56
N LEU A 138 0.78 8.14 -4.58
CA LEU A 138 0.16 8.36 -3.28
C LEU A 138 -0.53 9.72 -3.29
N ILE A 139 -1.84 9.72 -3.07
CA ILE A 139 -2.70 10.89 -3.28
C ILE A 139 -3.03 11.49 -1.93
N ARG A 140 -2.75 12.78 -1.74
CA ARG A 140 -2.82 13.47 -0.45
C ARG A 140 -3.92 14.50 -0.37
N THR A 141 -4.28 15.08 -1.52
CA THR A 141 -5.36 16.04 -1.61
C THR A 141 -6.35 15.64 -2.70
N PRO A 142 -7.59 16.17 -2.68
CA PRO A 142 -8.56 15.95 -3.75
C PRO A 142 -8.01 16.28 -5.15
N GLU A 143 -7.17 17.31 -5.27
CA GLU A 143 -6.55 17.74 -6.53
C GLU A 143 -5.56 16.70 -7.07
N GLY A 144 -4.92 15.93 -6.19
CA GLY A 144 -4.00 14.85 -6.56
C GLY A 144 -4.68 13.74 -7.38
N TRP A 145 -6.00 13.55 -7.22
CA TRP A 145 -6.78 12.63 -8.07
C TRP A 145 -6.92 13.13 -9.51
N SER A 146 -6.93 14.45 -9.70
CA SER A 146 -7.19 15.14 -10.97
C SER A 146 -5.93 15.40 -11.79
N ARG A 147 -4.74 15.40 -11.18
CA ARG A 147 -3.47 15.60 -11.88
C ARG A 147 -3.11 14.38 -12.74
N ARG A 148 -3.40 14.52 -14.05
CA ARG A 148 -3.05 13.59 -15.13
C ARG A 148 -1.52 13.44 -15.24
N GLY A 149 -1.08 12.19 -15.43
CA GLY A 149 0.27 11.84 -15.84
C GLY A 149 0.33 10.59 -16.74
N ASP A 150 -0.82 10.03 -17.16
CA ASP A 150 -0.86 8.86 -18.04
C ASP A 150 -1.97 9.00 -19.09
N GLU A 151 -1.59 8.91 -20.37
CA GLU A 151 -2.49 8.84 -21.53
C GLU A 151 -3.31 7.52 -21.56
N LEU A 152 -2.98 6.56 -20.69
CA LEU A 152 -3.76 5.32 -20.46
C LEU A 152 -5.04 5.55 -19.63
N ALA A 153 -5.24 6.75 -19.07
CA ALA A 153 -6.33 7.08 -18.16
C ALA A 153 -7.42 7.91 -18.86
N ASP A 154 -8.11 7.31 -19.83
CA ASP A 154 -9.31 7.93 -20.40
C ASP A 154 -10.47 7.86 -19.38
N ASN A 155 -10.88 9.05 -18.92
CA ASN A 155 -12.25 9.45 -18.55
C ASN A 155 -12.99 8.91 -17.33
N HIS A 156 -12.35 8.43 -16.26
CA HIS A 156 -13.11 8.19 -15.03
C HIS A 156 -12.45 8.84 -13.81
N LEU A 157 -12.94 10.05 -13.48
CA LEU A 157 -12.94 10.60 -12.12
C LEU A 157 -14.33 10.28 -11.52
N TRP A 158 -14.58 9.00 -11.26
CA TRP A 158 -15.89 8.41 -10.94
C TRP A 158 -16.20 8.42 -9.44
N TRP A 159 -15.32 9.07 -8.67
CA TRP A 159 -15.47 9.27 -7.25
C TRP A 159 -15.88 10.71 -6.95
N ASP A 160 -17.04 10.81 -6.33
CA ASP A 160 -17.58 12.04 -5.80
C ASP A 160 -16.62 12.71 -4.80
N ARG A 161 -16.53 14.04 -4.94
CA ARG A 161 -15.81 14.94 -4.02
C ARG A 161 -16.52 15.11 -2.66
N THR A 162 -17.53 14.30 -2.37
CA THR A 162 -18.54 14.53 -1.31
C THR A 162 -18.24 13.80 0.00
N GLY A 163 -17.18 13.01 0.08
CA GLY A 163 -16.75 12.38 1.34
C GLY A 163 -16.20 13.41 2.33
N GLN A 164 -16.59 13.30 3.61
CA GLN A 164 -15.97 14.09 4.68
C GLN A 164 -14.45 13.95 4.64
N SER A 165 -13.73 15.07 4.79
CA SER A 165 -12.28 15.06 4.92
C SER A 165 -11.88 14.15 6.07
N LEU A 166 -11.14 13.09 5.76
CA LEU A 166 -10.54 12.24 6.77
C LEU A 166 -9.27 12.93 7.26
N PRO A 167 -8.98 12.94 8.57
CA PRO A 167 -7.73 13.45 9.11
C PRO A 167 -6.60 12.44 8.85
N VAL A 168 -6.43 12.03 7.60
CA VAL A 168 -5.39 11.10 7.14
C VAL A 168 -4.51 11.83 6.13
N PRO A 169 -3.18 11.70 6.22
CA PRO A 169 -2.25 12.42 5.34
C PRO A 169 -2.24 11.87 3.90
N ILE A 170 -2.83 10.69 3.68
CA ILE A 170 -2.96 10.02 2.38
C ILE A 170 -4.43 9.62 2.19
N LEU A 171 -5.06 10.19 1.15
CA LEU A 171 -6.44 9.91 0.76
C LEU A 171 -6.58 8.63 -0.07
N GLY A 172 -5.48 8.13 -0.64
CA GLY A 172 -5.48 6.92 -1.44
C GLY A 172 -4.21 6.68 -2.24
N THR A 173 -4.28 5.68 -3.09
CA THR A 173 -3.22 5.28 -4.01
C THR A 173 -3.79 5.04 -5.41
N ARG A 174 -2.94 5.23 -6.43
CA ARG A 174 -3.22 4.82 -7.81
C ARG A 174 -2.03 4.05 -8.34
N LEU A 175 -2.25 2.80 -8.71
CA LEU A 175 -1.26 1.86 -9.20
C LEU A 175 -1.54 1.61 -10.69
N ALA A 176 -0.62 2.01 -11.56
CA ALA A 176 -0.68 1.78 -12.99
C ALA A 176 0.40 0.79 -13.39
N ILE A 177 0.02 -0.40 -13.88
CA ILE A 177 0.96 -1.46 -14.27
C ILE A 177 0.79 -1.77 -15.76
N GLY A 178 1.90 -1.76 -16.50
CA GLY A 178 1.92 -1.95 -17.96
C GLY A 178 1.72 -3.40 -18.43
N ARG A 179 1.64 -4.35 -17.50
CA ARG A 179 1.49 -5.79 -17.79
C ARG A 179 0.49 -6.48 -16.87
N ARG A 180 0.20 -7.74 -17.19
CA ARG A 180 -0.49 -8.63 -16.26
C ARG A 180 0.45 -8.98 -15.11
N ILE A 181 -0.10 -8.98 -13.90
CA ILE A 181 0.60 -9.37 -12.68
C ILE A 181 0.01 -10.65 -12.11
N ASP A 182 0.86 -11.48 -11.52
CA ASP A 182 0.44 -12.68 -10.82
C ASP A 182 -0.12 -12.36 -9.42
N ARG A 183 -0.38 -13.41 -8.63
CA ARG A 183 -0.97 -13.24 -7.29
C ARG A 183 0.04 -12.67 -6.29
N ASP A 184 1.27 -13.14 -6.31
CA ASP A 184 2.31 -12.72 -5.37
C ASP A 184 2.68 -11.26 -5.59
N GLU A 185 2.82 -10.86 -6.85
CA GLU A 185 3.02 -9.47 -7.27
C GLU A 185 1.86 -8.59 -6.84
N ARG A 186 0.62 -9.04 -7.03
CA ARG A 186 -0.57 -8.30 -6.59
C ARG A 186 -0.62 -8.15 -5.08
N ASP A 187 -0.37 -9.22 -4.33
CA ASP A 187 -0.34 -9.20 -2.87
C ASP A 187 0.73 -8.19 -2.37
N ALA A 188 1.93 -8.21 -2.96
CA ALA A 188 3.02 -7.27 -2.65
C ALA A 188 2.66 -5.82 -2.96
N LEU A 189 2.11 -5.55 -4.15
CA LEU A 189 1.76 -4.20 -4.59
C LEU A 189 0.60 -3.60 -3.78
N LEU A 190 -0.43 -4.39 -3.48
CA LEU A 190 -1.52 -3.94 -2.62
C LEU A 190 -1.04 -3.78 -1.18
N ALA A 191 -0.17 -4.66 -0.67
CA ALA A 191 0.41 -4.50 0.65
C ALA A 191 1.22 -3.21 0.78
N ALA A 192 2.04 -2.87 -0.22
CA ALA A 192 2.76 -1.61 -0.29
C ALA A 192 1.79 -0.41 -0.22
N CYS A 193 0.70 -0.44 -0.99
CA CYS A 193 -0.33 0.60 -0.96
C CYS A 193 -0.95 0.77 0.43
N VAL A 194 -1.31 -0.33 1.09
CA VAL A 194 -1.89 -0.31 2.44
C VAL A 194 -0.89 0.22 3.47
N ASP A 195 0.35 -0.24 3.42
CA ASP A 195 1.38 0.11 4.38
C ASP A 195 1.79 1.58 4.26
N MET A 196 1.86 2.13 3.04
CA MET A 196 2.04 3.56 2.83
C MET A 196 0.80 4.36 3.24
N ALA A 197 -0.40 3.99 2.79
CA ALA A 197 -1.60 4.83 2.97
C ALA A 197 -2.22 4.76 4.38
N LEU A 198 -2.25 3.57 4.99
CA LEU A 198 -2.81 3.36 6.34
C LEU A 198 -1.73 3.24 7.41
N GLY A 199 -0.61 2.58 7.09
CA GLY A 199 0.53 2.44 8.00
C GLY A 199 1.43 3.68 8.05
N LEU A 200 1.25 4.62 7.12
CA LEU A 200 2.06 5.84 6.98
C LEU A 200 3.56 5.55 6.86
N ARG A 201 3.90 4.39 6.30
CA ARG A 201 5.28 3.94 6.22
C ARG A 201 6.00 4.61 5.04
N PRO A 202 7.14 5.28 5.26
CA PRO A 202 7.88 5.91 4.17
C PRO A 202 8.73 4.87 3.43
N TYR A 203 8.34 4.56 2.20
CA TYR A 203 9.05 3.57 1.35
C TYR A 203 10.27 4.16 0.64
N ILE A 204 10.32 5.48 0.54
CA ILE A 204 11.44 6.24 -0.01
C ILE A 204 11.75 7.38 0.95
N THR A 205 12.98 7.86 0.96
CA THR A 205 13.43 8.91 1.89
C THR A 205 12.60 10.19 1.77
N GLU A 206 12.10 10.51 0.59
CA GLU A 206 11.22 11.64 0.33
C GLU A 206 9.92 11.56 1.13
N LEU A 207 9.40 10.35 1.38
CA LEU A 207 8.21 10.17 2.21
C LEU A 207 8.48 10.37 3.71
N LYS A 208 9.74 10.38 4.17
CA LYS A 208 10.07 10.60 5.59
C LYS A 208 9.78 12.04 6.04
N CYS A 209 9.70 13.01 5.12
CA CYS A 209 9.35 14.39 5.44
C CYS A 209 7.83 14.62 5.66
N LEU A 210 7.05 13.57 5.89
CA LEU A 210 5.61 13.66 6.14
C LEU A 210 5.27 14.08 7.60
N ASP A 211 6.26 14.11 8.49
CA ASP A 211 6.12 14.44 9.92
C ASP A 211 6.47 15.92 10.25
N GLY A 212 6.57 16.79 9.24
CA GLY A 212 6.90 18.22 9.39
C GLY A 212 5.71 19.16 9.23
#